data_AF-A0A8T2SPS7-F1
#
_entry.id   AF-A0A8T2SPS7-F1
#
_cell.length_a   1.000
_cell.length_b   1.000
_cell.length_c   1.000
_cell.angle_alpha   90.00
_cell.angle_beta   90.00
_cell.angle_gamma   90.00
#
_symmetry.space_group_name_H-M   'P 1'
#
loop_
_entity.id
_entity.type
_entity.pdbx_description
1 polymer ?
#
loop_
_entity_poly.entity_id
_entity_poly.type
_entity_poly.pdbx_seq_one_letter_code
_entity_poly.pdbx_strand_id
1 'polypeptide(L)'
;MDEFVQSQLILAALMIVTHVLRPGGKFIAKIFRGKDTSLLYAQLKLFFPSVTFAKPKSSRNSSIEAFAVCEDYTPPEGFNPKDLHNLLEKASDPNDNLDCCSAWFEGPNKLYIPFLACGDLSGYDADQTYPLPKQGGTPYEPLEPVQPPIAPPYKTAIELEKLSIRK
;
A
#
# COMPACT_ATOMS: atom_id res chain seq x y z
N MET A 1 -1.18 -16.15 -0.24
CA MET A 1 -1.01 -16.36 1.21
C MET A 1 -0.74 -15.03 1.89
N ASP A 2 0.25 -14.27 1.42
CA ASP A 2 0.65 -12.99 2.02
C ASP A 2 -0.44 -11.91 2.00
N GLU A 3 -1.21 -11.79 0.91
CA GLU A 3 -2.37 -10.87 0.81
C GLU A 3 -3.42 -11.18 1.89
N PHE A 4 -3.80 -12.45 2.04
CA PHE A 4 -4.79 -12.87 3.02
C PHE A 4 -4.35 -12.56 4.45
N VAL A 5 -3.11 -12.89 4.80
CA VAL A 5 -2.56 -12.63 6.14
C VAL A 5 -2.53 -11.13 6.43
N GLN A 6 -2.14 -10.31 5.44
CA GLN A 6 -2.11 -8.87 5.61
C GLN A 6 -3.53 -8.28 5.75
N SER A 7 -4.50 -8.74 4.96
CA SER A 7 -5.90 -8.34 5.12
C SER A 7 -6.42 -8.63 6.53
N GLN A 8 -6.09 -9.79 7.10
CA GLN A 8 -6.41 -10.12 8.50
C GLN A 8 -5.75 -9.15 9.50
N LEU A 9 -4.50 -8.75 9.27
CA LEU A 9 -3.83 -7.75 10.11
C LEU A 9 -4.51 -6.38 10.04
N ILE A 10 -5.02 -5.99 8.87
CA ILE A 10 -5.73 -4.72 8.70
C ILE A 10 -7.09 -4.75 9.39
N LEU A 11 -7.81 -5.87 9.32
CA LEU A 11 -9.07 -6.05 10.05
C LEU A 11 -8.85 -6.04 11.56
N ALA A 12 -7.78 -6.69 12.05
CA ALA A 12 -7.39 -6.60 13.46
C ALA A 12 -7.03 -5.15 13.86
N ALA A 13 -6.34 -4.41 12.99
CA ALA A 13 -6.06 -2.99 13.21
C ALA A 13 -7.34 -2.16 13.24
N LEU A 14 -8.31 -2.46 12.38
CA LEU A 14 -9.63 -1.82 12.38
C LEU A 14 -10.36 -2.03 13.71
N MET A 15 -10.25 -3.20 14.34
CA MET A 15 -10.80 -3.44 15.69
C MET A 15 -10.22 -2.47 16.72
N ILE A 16 -8.94 -2.13 16.63
CA ILE A 16 -8.32 -1.17 17.54
C ILE A 16 -8.79 0.25 17.20
N VAL A 17 -8.85 0.57 15.91
CA VAL A 17 -9.31 1.87 15.38
C VAL A 17 -10.72 2.19 15.87
N THR A 18 -11.64 1.23 15.90
CA THR A 18 -13.01 1.48 16.37
C THR A 18 -13.11 1.86 17.85
N HIS A 19 -12.09 1.57 18.65
CA HIS A 19 -12.03 1.96 20.07
C HIS A 19 -11.28 3.27 20.31
N VAL A 20 -10.38 3.65 19.40
CA VAL A 20 -9.42 4.75 19.62
C VAL A 20 -9.73 5.98 18.75
N LEU A 21 -10.22 5.76 17.54
CA LEU A 21 -10.41 6.82 16.56
C LEU A 21 -11.70 7.58 16.83
N ARG A 22 -11.57 8.90 17.00
CA ARG A 22 -12.73 9.79 17.11
C ARG A 22 -13.51 9.88 15.79
N PRO A 23 -14.82 10.18 15.81
CA PRO A 23 -15.57 10.49 14.60
C PRO A 23 -14.89 11.60 13.78
N GLY A 24 -14.89 11.44 12.45
CA GLY A 24 -14.14 12.31 11.52
C GLY A 24 -12.63 12.04 11.46
N GLY A 25 -12.14 11.01 12.17
CA GLY A 25 -10.74 10.60 12.13
C GLY A 25 -10.34 9.94 10.80
N LYS A 26 -9.03 9.82 10.57
CA LYS A 26 -8.46 9.17 9.39
C LYS A 26 -7.71 7.90 9.78
N PHE A 27 -7.81 6.87 8.96
CA PHE A 27 -7.10 5.60 9.12
C PHE A 27 -6.33 5.30 7.83
N ILE A 28 -5.01 5.11 7.95
CA ILE A 28 -4.14 4.81 6.82
C ILE A 28 -3.43 3.48 7.10
N ALA A 29 -3.53 2.53 6.17
CA ALA A 29 -2.93 1.21 6.30
C ALA A 29 -2.21 0.79 5.03
N LYS A 30 -1.07 0.10 5.18
CA LYS A 30 -0.36 -0.52 4.06
C LYS A 30 -1.10 -1.78 3.63
N ILE A 31 -1.36 -1.90 2.33
CA ILE A 31 -2.08 -3.01 1.70
C ILE A 31 -1.26 -3.61 0.56
N PHE A 32 -1.54 -4.85 0.20
CA PHE A 32 -1.09 -5.51 -1.01
C PHE A 32 -2.24 -5.51 -2.00
N ARG A 33 -1.97 -4.98 -3.18
CA ARG A 33 -2.91 -4.98 -4.28
C ARG A 33 -2.92 -6.37 -4.90
N GLY A 34 -4.02 -7.08 -4.71
CA GLY A 34 -4.22 -8.44 -5.19
C GLY A 34 -5.68 -8.71 -5.56
N LYS A 35 -6.11 -9.96 -5.45
CA LYS A 35 -7.43 -10.38 -5.93
C LYS A 35 -8.56 -9.97 -4.98
N ASP A 36 -8.28 -9.96 -3.68
CA ASP A 36 -9.29 -9.80 -2.63
C ASP A 36 -9.37 -8.37 -2.09
N THR A 37 -8.66 -7.44 -2.73
CA THR A 37 -8.61 -6.03 -2.31
C THR A 37 -9.98 -5.34 -2.36
N SER A 38 -10.89 -5.86 -3.19
CA SER A 38 -12.29 -5.43 -3.26
C SER A 38 -13.09 -5.70 -1.99
N LEU A 39 -12.93 -6.88 -1.40
CA LEU A 39 -13.61 -7.23 -0.15
C LEU A 39 -13.12 -6.33 0.98
N LEU A 40 -11.80 -6.13 1.07
CA LEU A 40 -11.21 -5.22 2.03
C LEU A 40 -11.73 -3.77 1.87
N TYR A 41 -11.87 -3.31 0.63
CA TYR A 41 -12.45 -1.99 0.34
C TYR A 41 -13.88 -1.87 0.89
N ALA A 42 -14.74 -2.85 0.61
CA ALA A 42 -16.12 -2.86 1.08
C ALA A 42 -16.20 -2.87 2.61
N GLN A 43 -15.39 -3.71 3.26
CA GLN A 43 -15.30 -3.78 4.72
C GLN A 43 -14.89 -2.44 5.34
N LEU A 44 -13.92 -1.73 4.75
CA LEU A 44 -13.52 -0.40 5.21
C LEU A 44 -14.63 0.64 4.97
N LYS A 45 -15.35 0.54 3.85
CA LYS A 45 -16.42 1.48 3.47
C LYS A 45 -17.58 1.52 4.48
N LEU A 46 -17.78 0.45 5.25
CA LEU A 46 -18.79 0.38 6.31
C LEU A 46 -18.54 1.38 7.45
N PHE A 47 -17.29 1.76 7.66
CA PHE A 47 -16.86 2.67 8.73
C PHE A 47 -16.33 4.00 8.22
N PHE A 48 -16.01 4.09 6.93
CA PHE A 48 -15.39 5.24 6.31
C PHE A 48 -16.12 5.59 5.01
N PRO A 49 -16.85 6.72 4.97
CA PRO A 49 -17.55 7.18 3.77
C PRO A 49 -16.60 7.45 2.60
N SER A 50 -15.35 7.82 2.87
CA SER A 50 -14.30 8.00 1.85
C SER A 50 -13.19 6.98 2.07
N VAL A 51 -12.98 6.12 1.06
CA VAL A 51 -11.89 5.14 1.04
C VAL A 51 -11.25 5.22 -0.34
N THR A 52 -9.94 5.36 -0.35
CA THR A 52 -9.10 5.48 -1.56
C THR A 52 -7.89 4.58 -1.40
N PHE A 53 -7.47 3.91 -2.48
CA PHE A 53 -6.17 3.24 -2.49
C PHE A 53 -5.14 4.12 -3.15
N ALA A 54 -4.07 4.41 -2.44
CA ALA A 54 -3.02 5.32 -2.86
C ALA A 54 -1.71 4.58 -3.07
N LYS A 55 -0.98 4.91 -4.13
CA LYS A 55 0.42 4.52 -4.29
C LYS A 55 1.30 5.76 -4.38
N PRO A 56 2.05 6.08 -3.31
CA PRO A 56 2.92 7.25 -3.30
C PRO A 56 4.15 7.00 -4.17
N LYS A 57 4.73 8.08 -4.73
CA LYS A 57 5.99 8.01 -5.50
C LYS A 57 7.17 7.40 -4.74
N SER A 58 7.19 7.53 -3.41
CA SER A 58 8.23 6.92 -2.57
C SER A 58 8.13 5.39 -2.51
N SER A 59 7.01 4.81 -2.96
CA SER A 59 6.87 3.36 -3.11
C SER A 59 7.34 2.92 -4.50
N ARG A 60 8.13 1.85 -4.56
CA ARG A 60 8.65 1.29 -5.81
C ARG A 60 7.52 0.91 -6.76
N ASN A 61 7.62 1.26 -8.04
CA ASN A 61 6.54 0.98 -8.98
C ASN A 61 6.33 -0.54 -9.18
N SER A 62 7.41 -1.31 -9.11
CA SER A 62 7.40 -2.78 -9.18
C SER A 62 6.77 -3.48 -7.96
N SER A 63 6.57 -2.77 -6.84
CA SER A 63 5.93 -3.35 -5.66
C SER A 63 4.43 -3.52 -5.85
N ILE A 64 3.85 -4.61 -5.34
CA ILE A 64 2.39 -4.78 -5.24
C ILE A 64 1.77 -3.98 -4.07
N GLU A 65 2.61 -3.30 -3.28
CA GLU A 65 2.18 -2.51 -2.14
C GLU A 65 1.48 -1.22 -2.55
N ALA A 66 0.43 -0.89 -1.79
CA ALA A 66 -0.28 0.37 -1.83
C ALA A 66 -0.71 0.74 -0.39
N PHE A 67 -1.47 1.83 -0.25
CA PHE A 67 -2.00 2.29 1.02
C PHE A 67 -3.50 2.51 0.92
N ALA A 68 -4.27 1.91 1.83
CA ALA A 68 -5.65 2.29 2.04
C ALA A 68 -5.68 3.60 2.83
N VAL A 69 -6.30 4.62 2.26
CA VAL A 69 -6.55 5.92 2.87
C VAL A 69 -8.05 6.00 3.16
N CYS A 70 -8.40 5.88 4.43
CA CYS A 70 -9.78 5.93 4.91
C CYS A 70 -9.98 7.25 5.66
N GLU A 71 -11.00 8.01 5.26
CA GLU A 71 -11.28 9.34 5.79
C GLU A 71 -12.68 9.41 6.36
N ASP A 72 -12.88 10.37 7.26
CA ASP A 72 -14.13 10.67 7.93
C ASP A 72 -14.74 9.47 8.66
N TYR A 73 -14.01 8.91 9.62
CA TYR A 73 -14.49 7.79 10.44
C TYR A 73 -15.91 8.04 10.96
N THR A 74 -16.85 7.23 10.49
CA THR A 74 -18.28 7.35 10.75
C THR A 74 -18.81 5.94 11.01
N PRO A 75 -18.71 5.44 12.25
CA PRO A 75 -19.24 4.12 12.58
C PRO A 75 -20.77 4.11 12.46
N PRO A 76 -21.39 2.97 12.11
CA PRO A 76 -22.85 2.83 12.09
C PRO A 76 -23.48 3.16 13.44
N GLU A 77 -24.70 3.71 13.42
CA GLU A 77 -25.44 4.02 14.66
C GLU A 77 -25.64 2.76 15.50
N GLY A 78 -25.34 2.85 16.80
CA GLY A 78 -25.44 1.72 17.72
C GLY A 78 -24.38 0.63 17.54
N PHE A 79 -23.36 0.85 16.70
CA PHE A 79 -22.26 -0.09 16.53
C PHE A 79 -21.50 -0.32 17.83
N ASN A 80 -21.45 -1.58 18.27
CA ASN A 80 -20.58 -2.02 19.35
C ASN A 80 -19.32 -2.65 18.77
N PRO A 81 -18.11 -2.23 19.19
CA PRO A 81 -16.87 -2.80 18.68
C PRO A 81 -16.73 -4.33 18.85
N LYS A 82 -17.47 -4.93 19.80
CA LYS A 82 -17.51 -6.39 19.99
C LYS A 82 -18.19 -7.14 18.84
N ASP A 83 -19.06 -6.46 18.09
CA ASP A 83 -19.83 -7.05 16.98
C ASP A 83 -19.11 -6.94 15.64
N LEU A 84 -17.90 -6.38 15.62
CA LEU A 84 -17.14 -6.13 14.39
C LEU A 84 -16.90 -7.40 13.58
N HIS A 85 -16.54 -8.51 14.23
CA HIS A 85 -16.31 -9.78 13.53
C HIS A 85 -17.55 -10.27 12.79
N ASN A 86 -18.71 -10.25 13.48
CA ASN A 86 -19.99 -10.66 12.90
C ASN A 86 -20.40 -9.76 11.74
N LEU A 87 -20.12 -8.45 11.83
CA LEU A 87 -20.44 -7.47 10.79
C LEU A 87 -19.56 -7.68 9.55
N LEU A 88 -18.28 -7.97 9.74
CA LEU A 88 -17.33 -8.23 8.65
C LEU A 88 -17.57 -9.58 7.96
N GLU A 89 -17.96 -10.62 8.72
CA GLU A 89 -18.37 -11.91 8.17
C GLU A 89 -19.65 -11.78 7.34
N LYS A 90 -20.65 -11.03 7.82
CA LYS A 90 -21.87 -10.73 7.04
C LYS A 90 -21.55 -10.00 5.75
N ALA A 91 -20.62 -9.05 5.77
CA ALA A 91 -20.18 -8.35 4.56
C ALA A 91 -19.46 -9.26 3.55
N SER A 92 -19.08 -10.47 3.96
CA SER A 92 -18.41 -11.49 3.12
C SER A 92 -19.37 -12.56 2.61
N ASP A 93 -20.62 -12.61 3.09
CA ASP A 93 -21.61 -13.61 2.66
C ASP A 93 -22.29 -13.15 1.35
N PRO A 94 -22.18 -13.92 0.25
CA PRO A 94 -22.78 -13.56 -1.03
C PRO A 94 -24.32 -13.65 -1.04
N ASN A 95 -24.94 -14.22 -0.01
CA ASN A 95 -26.38 -14.51 0.05
C ASN A 95 -27.18 -13.49 0.88
N ASP A 96 -26.52 -12.55 1.55
CA ASP A 96 -27.20 -11.51 2.34
C ASP A 96 -27.58 -10.31 1.45
N ASN A 97 -28.83 -9.86 1.58
CA ASN A 97 -29.45 -8.76 0.81
C ASN A 97 -28.90 -7.38 1.20
N LEU A 98 -27.63 -7.29 1.58
CA LEU A 98 -26.90 -6.04 1.52
C LEU A 98 -26.44 -5.88 0.07
N ASP A 99 -27.31 -5.30 -0.75
CA ASP A 99 -27.20 -4.97 -2.19
C ASP A 99 -25.85 -4.35 -2.66
N CYS A 100 -24.91 -4.16 -1.75
CA CYS A 100 -23.67 -3.45 -1.94
C CYS A 100 -22.47 -4.39 -2.18
N CYS A 101 -22.32 -5.53 -1.50
CA CYS A 101 -21.00 -6.20 -1.50
C CYS A 101 -20.72 -7.08 -2.72
N SER A 102 -21.68 -7.88 -3.21
CA SER A 102 -21.47 -8.78 -4.36
C SER A 102 -21.72 -8.07 -5.71
N ALA A 103 -22.73 -7.19 -5.76
CA ALA A 103 -23.10 -6.43 -6.96
C ALA A 103 -22.07 -5.34 -7.34
N TRP A 104 -21.26 -4.85 -6.38
CA TRP A 104 -20.19 -3.89 -6.67
C TRP A 104 -18.98 -4.53 -7.36
N PHE A 105 -18.78 -5.85 -7.32
CA PHE A 105 -17.54 -6.44 -7.85
C PHE A 105 -17.72 -7.34 -9.07
N GLU A 106 -18.95 -7.78 -9.36
CA GLU A 106 -19.32 -8.54 -10.56
C GLU A 106 -20.61 -7.99 -11.21
N GLY A 107 -20.59 -7.84 -12.54
CA GLY A 107 -21.72 -7.32 -13.33
C GLY A 107 -21.48 -5.95 -13.98
N PRO A 108 -22.50 -5.37 -14.64
CA PRO A 108 -22.38 -4.09 -15.35
C PRO A 108 -22.14 -2.88 -14.43
N ASN A 109 -22.44 -3.01 -13.12
CA ASN A 109 -22.23 -1.97 -12.10
C ASN A 109 -20.95 -2.19 -11.28
N LYS A 110 -19.91 -2.78 -11.90
CA LYS A 110 -18.64 -3.02 -11.23
C LYS A 110 -18.03 -1.70 -10.72
N LEU A 111 -17.92 -1.61 -9.41
CA LEU A 111 -17.28 -0.53 -8.67
C LEU A 111 -15.77 -0.59 -8.92
N TYR A 112 -15.28 0.45 -9.59
CA TYR A 112 -13.86 0.69 -9.71
C TYR A 112 -13.37 1.39 -8.44
N ILE A 113 -12.51 0.71 -7.70
CA ILE A 113 -11.88 1.29 -6.52
C ILE A 113 -10.98 2.44 -6.98
N PRO A 114 -11.18 3.67 -6.48
CA PRO A 114 -10.35 4.80 -6.87
C PRO A 114 -8.91 4.56 -6.43
N PHE A 115 -8.02 4.52 -7.42
CA PHE A 115 -6.59 4.37 -7.20
C PHE A 115 -5.88 5.69 -7.52
N LEU A 116 -5.29 6.31 -6.50
CA LEU A 116 -4.64 7.61 -6.63
C LEU A 116 -3.12 7.50 -6.54
N ALA A 117 -2.44 8.15 -7.48
CA ALA A 117 -1.03 8.49 -7.30
C ALA A 117 -0.96 9.68 -6.32
N CYS A 118 -0.10 9.59 -5.31
CA CYS A 118 0.03 10.64 -4.30
C CYS A 118 1.46 11.19 -4.26
N GLY A 119 1.56 12.49 -3.96
CA GLY A 119 2.81 13.20 -3.81
C GLY A 119 2.99 14.32 -4.82
N ASP A 120 4.00 15.15 -4.54
CA ASP A 120 4.46 16.24 -5.39
C ASP A 120 5.17 15.70 -6.64
N LEU A 121 4.93 16.32 -7.81
CA LEU A 121 5.56 15.94 -9.07
C LEU A 121 7.05 16.31 -9.14
N SER A 122 7.53 17.21 -8.28
CA SER A 122 8.89 17.76 -8.25
C SER A 122 9.92 16.88 -7.52
N GLY A 123 9.47 15.88 -6.77
CA GLY A 123 10.35 14.98 -6.02
C GLY A 123 11.09 13.96 -6.87
N TYR A 124 12.19 13.45 -6.33
CA TYR A 124 12.97 12.34 -6.90
C TYR A 124 12.10 11.06 -7.01
N ASP A 125 12.17 10.43 -8.17
CA ASP A 125 11.57 9.15 -8.53
C ASP A 125 12.51 8.02 -8.09
N ALA A 126 11.98 7.07 -7.33
CA ALA A 126 12.73 5.92 -6.83
C ALA A 126 13.26 5.00 -7.94
N ASP A 127 12.65 5.04 -9.13
CA ASP A 127 13.02 4.20 -10.27
C ASP A 127 13.89 4.95 -11.30
N GLN A 128 14.28 6.21 -11.05
CA GLN A 128 15.16 6.99 -11.93
C GLN A 128 16.59 7.17 -11.37
N THR A 129 17.55 7.22 -12.28
CA THR A 129 18.93 7.63 -11.98
C THR A 129 19.08 9.12 -12.27
N TYR A 130 19.51 9.88 -11.26
CA TYR A 130 19.69 11.33 -11.37
C TYR A 130 21.14 11.70 -11.71
N PRO A 131 21.35 12.71 -12.57
CA PRO A 131 22.69 13.23 -12.82
C PRO A 131 23.26 13.85 -11.53
N LEU A 132 24.53 13.58 -11.26
CA LEU A 132 25.25 14.22 -10.16
C LEU A 132 25.25 15.75 -10.35
N PRO A 133 25.20 16.56 -9.27
CA PRO A 133 25.20 18.03 -9.38
C PRO A 133 26.44 18.51 -10.13
N LYS A 134 26.26 19.21 -11.27
CA LYS A 134 27.39 19.54 -12.17
C LYS A 134 28.08 20.88 -11.92
N GLN A 135 27.51 21.83 -11.15
CA GLN A 135 28.19 23.04 -10.64
C GLN A 135 27.19 23.91 -9.84
N GLY A 136 27.65 24.57 -8.77
CA GLY A 136 26.87 25.53 -7.98
C GLY A 136 26.39 25.06 -6.60
N GLY A 137 26.61 23.79 -6.25
CA GLY A 137 26.40 23.21 -4.92
C GLY A 137 27.66 22.50 -4.41
N THR A 138 27.63 21.94 -3.21
CA THR A 138 28.74 21.13 -2.67
C THR A 138 29.07 19.98 -3.64
N PRO A 139 30.35 19.79 -4.02
CA PRO A 139 30.75 18.71 -4.91
C PRO A 139 30.35 17.35 -4.32
N TYR A 140 29.81 16.45 -5.16
CA TYR A 140 29.51 15.08 -4.74
C TYR A 140 30.82 14.33 -4.46
N GLU A 141 31.04 13.96 -3.21
CA GLU A 141 32.15 13.11 -2.80
C GLU A 141 31.66 11.65 -2.72
N PRO A 142 32.15 10.75 -3.59
CA PRO A 142 31.81 9.33 -3.49
C PRO A 142 32.40 8.77 -2.19
N LEU A 143 31.53 8.27 -1.30
CA LEU A 143 31.95 7.56 -0.10
C LEU A 143 31.89 6.06 -0.34
N GLU A 144 32.85 5.33 0.23
CA GLU A 144 32.81 3.87 0.25
C GLU A 144 31.61 3.38 1.08
N PRO A 145 30.92 2.31 0.66
CA PRO A 145 29.83 1.72 1.43
C PRO A 145 30.31 1.30 2.83
N VAL A 146 29.58 1.69 3.88
CA VAL A 146 29.89 1.32 5.27
C VAL A 146 29.93 -0.21 5.45
N GLN A 147 29.08 -0.92 4.72
CA GLN A 147 29.17 -2.37 4.54
C GLN A 147 29.15 -2.71 3.05
N PRO A 148 30.24 -3.26 2.50
CA PRO A 148 30.23 -3.74 1.14
C PRO A 148 29.31 -4.98 1.02
N PRO A 149 28.70 -5.21 -0.16
CA PRO A 149 27.97 -6.45 -0.41
C PRO A 149 28.87 -7.66 -0.19
N ILE A 150 28.36 -8.69 0.49
CA ILE A 150 29.09 -9.95 0.75
C ILE A 150 29.52 -10.62 -0.57
N ALA A 151 28.66 -10.53 -1.60
CA ALA A 151 28.94 -10.98 -2.95
C ALA A 151 28.32 -9.98 -3.94
N PRO A 152 29.07 -8.97 -4.42
CA PRO A 152 28.53 -8.01 -5.36
C PRO A 152 28.27 -8.68 -6.71
N PRO A 153 27.14 -8.39 -7.39
CA PRO A 153 26.79 -9.00 -8.67
C PRO A 153 27.81 -8.70 -9.79
N TYR A 154 28.61 -7.64 -9.62
CA TYR A 154 29.67 -7.24 -10.57
C TYR A 154 31.05 -7.87 -10.28
N LYS A 155 31.19 -8.73 -9.26
CA LYS A 155 32.48 -9.34 -8.88
C LYS A 155 33.17 -10.04 -10.06
N THR A 156 32.40 -10.85 -10.80
CA THR A 156 32.90 -11.62 -11.95
C THR A 156 33.34 -10.70 -13.09
N ALA A 157 32.62 -9.61 -13.34
CA ALA A 157 32.96 -8.64 -14.37
C ALA A 157 34.29 -7.92 -14.05
N ILE A 158 34.50 -7.51 -12.80
CA ILE A 158 35.75 -6.88 -12.35
C ILE A 158 36.93 -7.86 -12.46
N GLU A 159 36.74 -9.14 -12.13
CA GLU A 159 37.78 -10.16 -12.27
C GLU A 159 38.18 -10.37 -13.73
N LEU A 160 37.20 -10.42 -14.64
CA LEU A 160 37.45 -10.53 -16.08
C LEU A 160 38.16 -9.30 -16.64
N GLU A 161 37.78 -8.09 -16.21
CA GLU A 161 38.45 -6.85 -16.61
C GLU A 161 39.91 -6.80 -16.14
N LYS A 162 40.17 -7.21 -14.88
CA LYS A 162 41.54 -7.32 -14.35
C LYS A 162 42.41 -8.34 -15.11
N LEU A 163 41.81 -9.43 -15.61
CA LEU A 163 42.49 -10.43 -16.43
C LEU A 163 42.74 -9.91 -17.86
N SER A 164 41.81 -9.11 -18.40
CA SER A 164 41.92 -8.47 -19.72
C SER A 164 43.04 -7.44 -19.78
N ILE A 165 43.26 -6.66 -18.71
CA ILE A 165 44.28 -5.59 -18.65
C ILE A 165 45.70 -6.17 -18.45
N ARG A 166 45.83 -7.42 -18.03
CA ARG A 166 47.12 -8.10 -17.78
C ARG A 166 47.70 -8.85 -18.98
N LYS A 167 47.06 -8.77 -20.16
CA LYS A 167 47.59 -9.27 -21.43
C LYS A 167 48.12 -8.11 -22.27
#